data_AF-A0A2D8GJX8-F1
#
_entry.id   AF-A0A2D8GJX8-F1
#
_cell.length_a   1.000
_cell.length_b   1.000
_cell.length_c   1.000
_cell.angle_alpha   90.00
_cell.angle_beta   90.00
_cell.angle_gamma   90.00
#
_symmetry.space_group_name_H-M   'P 1'
#
loop_
_entity.id
_entity.type
_entity.pdbx_description
1 polymer ?
#
loop_
_entity_poly.entity_id
_entity_poly.type
_entity_poly.pdbx_seq_one_letter_code
_entity_poly.pdbx_strand_id
1 'polypeptide(L)'
;WGCIGTWLFLAVMGGYSLFLEKTGALAVTEILNSQGMSFLNALVIKSLPFGKITLAIFTVLSIIFYATTIDSSAYVISSICAKDLENTQEPRRWNRITWAVLLALITAGLLQADSLQTTLSMTVVSSLPMIPILILLCISIRKWLEEDFAHLNLNKEIVKTK
;
A
#
# COMPACT_ATOMS: atom_id res chain seq x y z
N TRP A 1 -12.97 2.24 -6.56
CA TRP A 1 -12.75 3.62 -6.09
C TRP A 1 -11.27 3.99 -5.92
N GLY A 2 -10.37 3.05 -5.58
CA GLY A 2 -8.93 3.35 -5.44
C GLY A 2 -8.25 3.92 -6.70
N CYS A 3 -8.46 3.32 -7.87
CA CYS A 3 -7.76 3.74 -9.10
C CYS A 3 -8.04 5.18 -9.52
N ILE A 4 -9.30 5.64 -9.40
CA ILE A 4 -9.69 7.01 -9.75
C ILE A 4 -9.06 8.01 -8.77
N GLY A 5 -9.03 7.68 -7.47
CA GLY A 5 -8.37 8.52 -6.46
C GLY A 5 -6.88 8.66 -6.70
N THR A 6 -6.19 7.56 -6.99
CA THR A 6 -4.75 7.57 -7.31
C THR A 6 -4.47 8.38 -8.57
N TRP A 7 -5.27 8.20 -9.62
CA TRP A 7 -5.12 8.96 -10.87
C TRP A 7 -5.28 10.46 -10.64
N LEU A 8 -6.33 10.88 -9.92
CA LEU A 8 -6.60 12.28 -9.64
C LEU A 8 -5.49 12.90 -8.78
N PHE A 9 -5.02 12.19 -7.75
CA PHE A 9 -3.93 12.65 -6.90
C PHE A 9 -2.64 12.86 -7.70
N LEU A 10 -2.25 11.89 -8.54
CA LEU A 10 -1.06 11.99 -9.37
C LEU A 10 -1.19 13.09 -10.43
N ALA A 11 -2.37 13.26 -11.03
CA ALA A 11 -2.61 14.31 -12.01
C ALA A 11 -2.49 15.72 -11.38
N VAL A 12 -3.08 15.93 -10.20
CA VAL A 12 -3.07 17.23 -9.51
C VAL A 12 -1.68 17.53 -8.94
N MET A 13 -1.12 16.64 -8.11
CA MET A 13 0.19 16.87 -7.48
C MET A 13 1.34 16.85 -8.49
N GLY A 14 1.32 15.89 -9.43
CA GLY A 14 2.32 15.80 -10.49
C GLY A 14 2.26 16.99 -11.45
N GLY A 15 1.05 17.39 -11.87
CA GLY A 15 0.86 18.58 -12.69
C GLY A 15 1.31 19.87 -11.99
N TYR A 16 1.05 19.99 -10.68
CA TYR A 16 1.48 21.13 -9.88
C TYR A 16 3.02 21.20 -9.78
N SER A 17 3.69 20.10 -9.43
CA SER A 17 5.17 20.04 -9.41
C SER A 17 5.80 20.45 -10.75
N LEU A 18 5.25 19.96 -11.87
CA LEU A 18 5.72 20.34 -13.21
C LEU A 18 5.50 21.83 -13.51
N PHE A 19 4.37 22.39 -13.06
CA PHE A 19 4.09 23.82 -13.21
C PHE A 19 5.10 24.68 -12.43
N LEU A 20 5.46 24.28 -11.20
CA LEU A 20 6.47 24.96 -10.39
C LEU A 20 7.86 24.96 -11.02
N GLU A 21 8.25 23.84 -11.65
CA GLU A 21 9.51 23.74 -12.37
C GLU A 21 9.50 24.62 -13.63
N LYS A 22 8.41 24.57 -14.42
CA LYS A 22 8.28 25.35 -15.66
C LYS A 22 8.24 26.86 -15.42
N THR A 23 7.65 27.30 -14.31
CA THR A 23 7.57 28.73 -13.94
C THR A 23 8.84 29.26 -13.27
N GLY A 24 9.82 28.38 -12.98
CA GLY A 24 11.03 28.75 -12.25
C GLY A 24 10.80 29.09 -10.78
N ALA A 25 9.59 28.86 -10.26
CA ALA A 25 9.25 29.11 -8.87
C ALA A 25 9.90 28.09 -7.91
N LEU A 26 10.20 26.89 -8.39
CA LEU A 26 10.91 25.86 -7.64
C LEU A 26 11.79 25.01 -8.58
N ALA A 27 13.08 24.89 -8.25
CA ALA A 27 14.01 24.05 -9.00
C ALA A 27 13.85 22.56 -8.62
N VAL A 28 12.74 21.95 -9.06
CA VAL A 28 12.34 20.58 -8.68
C VAL A 28 13.45 19.57 -8.94
N THR A 29 14.04 19.57 -10.13
CA THR A 29 15.13 18.64 -10.52
C THR A 29 16.39 18.82 -9.69
N GLU A 30 16.76 20.05 -9.35
CA GLU A 30 17.96 20.34 -8.54
C GLU A 30 17.77 19.92 -7.07
N ILE A 31 16.59 20.22 -6.51
CA ILE A 31 16.23 19.85 -5.13
C ILE A 31 16.12 18.33 -5.00
N LEU A 32 15.58 17.65 -6.00
CA LEU A 32 15.49 16.20 -6.01
C LEU A 32 16.87 15.53 -5.92
N ASN A 33 17.85 16.03 -6.66
CA ASN A 33 19.21 15.49 -6.69
C ASN A 33 20.03 15.85 -5.44
N SER A 34 19.76 16.98 -4.80
CA SER A 34 20.54 17.48 -3.66
C SER A 34 19.97 17.08 -2.29
N GLN A 35 18.64 17.10 -2.13
CA GLN A 35 17.95 16.96 -0.84
C GLN A 35 16.99 15.76 -0.78
N GLY A 36 16.75 15.09 -1.92
CA GLY A 36 15.92 13.89 -2.01
C GLY A 36 14.41 14.15 -2.09
N MET A 37 13.66 13.07 -2.34
CA MET A 37 12.21 13.13 -2.59
C MET A 37 11.37 13.61 -1.40
N SER A 38 11.72 13.21 -0.18
CA SER A 38 10.96 13.58 1.02
C SER A 38 10.97 15.10 1.23
N PHE A 39 12.12 15.74 1.02
CA PHE A 39 12.27 17.18 1.14
C PHE A 39 11.55 17.92 0.01
N LEU A 40 11.68 17.44 -1.23
CA LEU A 40 10.97 18.01 -2.38
C LEU A 40 9.46 18.02 -2.16
N ASN A 41 8.86 16.90 -1.73
CA ASN A 41 7.42 16.80 -1.50
C ASN A 41 6.93 17.79 -0.44
N ALA A 42 7.66 17.94 0.67
CA ALA A 42 7.32 18.91 1.70
C ALA A 42 7.37 20.35 1.16
N LEU A 43 8.33 20.65 0.29
CA LEU A 43 8.51 21.99 -0.29
C LEU A 43 7.44 22.33 -1.31
N VAL A 44 7.04 21.37 -2.15
CA VAL A 44 5.89 21.49 -3.07
C VAL A 44 4.60 21.72 -2.30
N ILE A 45 4.37 21.02 -1.19
CA ILE A 45 3.17 21.25 -0.39
C ILE A 45 3.22 22.62 0.30
N LYS A 46 4.41 23.06 0.71
CA LYS A 46 4.61 24.37 1.33
C LYS A 46 4.46 25.54 0.35
N SER A 47 4.64 25.33 -0.96
CA SER A 47 4.47 26.38 -1.97
C SER A 47 3.00 26.69 -2.28
N LEU A 48 2.05 25.89 -1.79
CA LEU A 48 0.63 26.17 -1.90
C LEU A 48 0.22 27.40 -1.07
N PRO A 49 -0.86 28.10 -1.45
CA PRO A 49 -1.43 29.16 -0.60
C PRO A 49 -1.79 28.56 0.77
N PHE A 50 -1.41 29.25 1.85
CA PHE A 50 -1.47 28.72 3.23
C PHE A 50 -0.60 27.48 3.50
N GLY A 51 0.51 27.31 2.77
CA GLY A 51 1.34 26.09 2.80
C GLY A 51 1.79 25.57 4.16
N LYS A 52 1.93 26.42 5.19
CA LYS A 52 2.21 25.95 6.57
C LYS A 52 1.05 25.12 7.15
N ILE A 53 -0.19 25.55 6.93
CA ILE A 53 -1.39 24.86 7.40
C ILE A 53 -1.60 23.59 6.58
N THR A 54 -1.49 23.70 5.25
CA THR A 54 -1.63 22.56 4.33
C THR A 54 -0.59 21.47 4.62
N LEU A 55 0.66 21.86 4.88
CA LEU A 55 1.73 20.93 5.27
C LEU A 55 1.39 20.24 6.60
N ALA A 56 0.94 20.98 7.61
CA ALA A 56 0.57 20.40 8.90
C ALA A 56 -0.58 19.37 8.76
N ILE A 57 -1.62 19.70 8.01
CA ILE A 57 -2.74 18.79 7.74
C ILE A 57 -2.25 17.56 6.98
N PHE A 58 -1.43 17.75 5.94
CA PHE A 58 -0.86 16.66 5.16
C PHE A 58 -0.04 15.71 6.04
N THR A 59 0.83 16.24 6.90
CA THR A 59 1.62 15.44 7.84
C THR A 59 0.72 14.63 8.78
N VAL A 60 -0.32 15.23 9.37
CA VAL A 60 -1.25 14.52 10.25
C VAL A 60 -1.98 13.40 9.49
N LEU A 61 -2.46 13.67 8.28
CA LEU A 61 -3.10 12.66 7.44
C LEU A 61 -2.13 11.52 7.10
N SER A 62 -0.89 11.82 6.70
CA SER A 62 0.13 10.81 6.42
C SER A 62 0.39 9.91 7.62
N ILE A 63 0.46 10.47 8.84
CA ILE A 63 0.63 9.69 10.07
C ILE A 63 -0.54 8.74 10.28
N ILE A 64 -1.78 9.21 10.13
CA ILE A 64 -2.99 8.39 10.31
C ILE A 64 -3.06 7.26 9.26
N PHE A 65 -2.80 7.58 7.98
CA PHE A 65 -2.75 6.59 6.90
C PHE A 65 -1.69 5.53 7.17
N TYR A 66 -0.51 5.95 7.63
CA TYR A 66 0.59 5.05 7.95
C TYR A 66 0.26 4.14 9.14
N ALA A 67 -0.29 4.71 10.21
CA ALA A 67 -0.72 3.97 11.40
C ALA A 67 -1.77 2.89 11.05
N THR A 68 -2.76 3.24 10.22
CA THR A 68 -3.82 2.32 9.77
C THR A 68 -3.26 1.20 8.88
N THR A 69 -2.26 1.53 8.07
CA THR A 69 -1.57 0.56 7.19
C THR A 69 -0.75 -0.44 8.00
N ILE A 70 0.03 0.02 8.98
CA ILE A 70 0.78 -0.85 9.89
C ILE A 70 -0.18 -1.74 10.68
N ASP A 71 -1.25 -1.16 11.22
CA ASP A 71 -2.22 -1.90 12.03
C ASP A 71 -2.88 -3.05 11.24
N SER A 72 -3.29 -2.78 10.00
CA SER A 72 -3.82 -3.81 9.09
C SER A 72 -2.78 -4.89 8.75
N SER A 73 -1.52 -4.48 8.54
CA SER A 73 -0.43 -5.40 8.22
C SER A 73 -0.08 -6.31 9.41
N ALA A 74 -0.01 -5.74 10.61
CA ALA A 74 0.21 -6.47 11.86
C ALA A 74 -0.93 -7.48 12.11
N TYR A 75 -2.17 -7.10 11.82
CA TYR A 75 -3.32 -7.99 11.93
C TYR A 75 -3.18 -9.21 11.00
N VAL A 76 -2.86 -9.00 9.71
CA VAL A 76 -2.68 -10.09 8.73
C VAL A 76 -1.54 -11.03 9.12
N ILE A 77 -0.40 -10.52 9.59
CA ILE A 77 0.71 -11.37 10.04
C ILE A 77 0.31 -12.15 11.29
N SER A 78 -0.37 -11.50 12.22
CA SER A 78 -0.82 -12.15 13.46
C SER A 78 -1.83 -13.28 13.22
N SER A 79 -2.68 -13.17 12.19
CA SER A 79 -3.63 -14.22 11.81
C SER A 79 -2.94 -15.38 11.09
N ILE A 80 -1.93 -15.13 10.27
CA ILE A 80 -1.13 -16.17 9.60
C ILE A 80 -0.29 -16.97 10.62
N CYS A 81 0.32 -16.30 11.60
CA CYS A 81 1.19 -16.94 12.59
C CYS A 81 0.45 -17.59 13.76
N ALA A 82 -0.84 -17.32 13.93
CA ALA A 82 -1.60 -17.91 15.01
C ALA A 82 -2.02 -19.35 14.65
N LYS A 83 -1.54 -20.31 15.45
CA LYS A 83 -1.89 -21.73 15.38
C LYS A 83 -3.19 -21.95 16.16
N ASP A 84 -4.14 -22.68 15.59
CA ASP A 84 -5.50 -22.93 16.14
C ASP A 84 -6.37 -21.68 16.35
N LEU A 85 -6.68 -20.96 15.27
CA LEU A 85 -7.89 -20.13 15.26
C LEU A 85 -9.08 -21.04 14.92
N GLU A 86 -9.90 -21.36 15.91
CA GLU A 86 -11.31 -21.66 15.63
C GLU A 86 -11.90 -20.49 14.84
N ASN A 87 -12.76 -20.79 13.85
CA ASN A 87 -13.31 -19.90 12.80
C ASN A 87 -14.01 -18.60 13.28
N THR A 88 -13.94 -18.26 14.57
CA THR A 88 -14.67 -17.16 15.21
C THR A 88 -13.85 -16.39 16.26
N GLN A 89 -12.57 -16.70 16.48
CA GLN A 89 -11.76 -16.05 17.52
C GLN A 89 -10.77 -15.04 16.93
N GLU A 90 -10.76 -13.82 17.47
CA GLU A 90 -9.75 -12.81 17.13
C GLU A 90 -8.35 -13.29 17.57
N PRO A 91 -7.29 -13.03 16.77
CA PRO A 91 -5.93 -13.33 17.20
C PRO A 91 -5.61 -12.59 18.50
N ARG A 92 -5.03 -13.30 19.48
CA ARG A 92 -4.71 -12.77 20.82
C ARG A 92 -4.01 -11.41 20.69
N ARG A 93 -4.54 -10.39 21.38
CA ARG A 93 -4.06 -8.99 21.33
C ARG A 93 -2.54 -8.84 21.50
N TRP A 94 -1.93 -9.69 22.33
CA TRP A 94 -0.48 -9.74 22.53
C TRP A 94 0.31 -10.11 21.26
N ASN A 95 -0.19 -11.03 20.43
CA ASN A 95 0.48 -11.40 19.18
C ASN A 95 0.48 -10.23 18.19
N ARG A 96 -0.65 -9.51 18.09
CA ARG A 96 -0.78 -8.32 17.23
C ARG A 96 0.18 -7.20 17.63
N ILE A 97 0.31 -6.94 18.94
CA ILE A 97 1.23 -5.91 19.45
C ILE A 97 2.69 -6.27 19.15
N THR A 98 3.09 -7.53 19.34
CA THR A 98 4.46 -7.99 19.00
C THR A 98 4.79 -7.75 17.54
N TRP A 99 3.88 -8.10 16.62
CA TRP A 99 4.08 -7.86 15.19
C TRP A 99 4.05 -6.38 14.81
N ALA A 100 3.20 -5.58 15.45
CA ALA A 100 3.20 -4.13 15.24
C ALA A 100 4.52 -3.48 15.66
N VAL A 101 5.10 -3.91 16.79
CA VAL A 101 6.42 -3.43 17.26
C VAL A 101 7.55 -3.88 16.33
N LEU A 102 7.52 -5.14 15.87
CA LEU A 102 8.50 -5.63 14.89
C LEU A 102 8.44 -4.86 13.58
N LEU A 103 7.24 -4.57 13.05
CA LEU A 103 7.07 -3.74 11.86
C LEU A 103 7.59 -2.31 12.08
N ALA A 104 7.32 -1.71 13.25
CA ALA A 104 7.86 -0.39 13.58
C ALA A 104 9.39 -0.38 13.64
N LEU A 105 10.01 -1.43 14.18
CA LEU A 105 11.47 -1.60 14.20
C LEU A 105 12.06 -1.73 12.80
N ILE A 106 11.42 -2.51 11.92
CA ILE A 106 11.84 -2.65 10.52
C ILE A 106 11.76 -1.28 9.81
N THR A 107 10.65 -0.56 9.97
CA THR A 107 10.50 0.79 9.42
C THR A 107 11.59 1.75 9.92
N ALA A 108 11.88 1.74 11.23
CA ALA A 108 12.91 2.59 11.81
C ALA A 108 14.32 2.22 11.31
N GLY A 109 14.59 0.92 11.09
CA GLY A 109 15.83 0.46 10.46
C GLY A 109 15.95 0.90 9.00
N LEU A 110 14.84 0.90 8.26
CA LEU A 110 14.81 1.34 6.87
C LEU A 110 15.02 2.85 6.72
N LEU A 111 14.54 3.65 7.68
CA LEU A 111 14.79 5.09 7.72
C LEU A 111 16.29 5.41 7.81
N GLN A 112 17.06 4.63 8.57
CA GLN A 112 18.52 4.81 8.66
C GLN A 112 19.26 4.46 7.37
N ALA A 113 18.66 3.65 6.50
CA ALA A 113 19.30 3.29 5.23
C ALA A 113 19.33 4.47 4.24
N ASP A 114 18.53 5.53 4.48
CA ASP A 114 18.44 6.84 3.78
C ASP A 114 18.45 6.81 2.23
N SER A 115 18.29 5.62 1.67
CA SER A 115 18.48 5.32 0.27
C SER A 115 17.16 4.84 -0.29
N LEU A 116 16.58 5.68 -1.15
CA LEU A 116 15.42 5.33 -1.95
C LEU A 116 15.66 4.02 -2.72
N GLN A 117 16.87 3.87 -3.29
CA GLN A 117 17.22 2.68 -4.07
C GLN A 117 17.24 1.41 -3.20
N THR A 118 17.67 1.52 -1.94
CA THR A 118 17.65 0.40 -0.99
C THR A 118 16.21 -0.02 -0.69
N THR A 119 15.32 0.94 -0.43
CA THR A 119 13.90 0.66 -0.16
C THR A 119 13.21 0.00 -1.36
N LEU A 120 13.46 0.51 -2.57
CA LEU A 120 12.95 -0.09 -3.80
C LEU A 120 13.48 -1.50 -4.01
N SER A 121 14.77 -1.72 -3.81
CA SER A 121 15.41 -3.03 -4.00
C SER A 121 14.85 -4.07 -3.03
N MET A 122 14.70 -3.73 -1.75
CA MET A 122 14.10 -4.61 -0.75
C MET A 122 12.67 -5.00 -1.13
N THR A 123 11.86 -4.04 -1.59
CA THR A 123 10.48 -4.29 -2.01
C THR A 123 10.40 -5.19 -3.25
N VAL A 124 11.30 -5.00 -4.22
CA VAL A 124 11.37 -5.85 -5.42
C VAL A 124 11.77 -7.29 -5.04
N VAL A 125 12.80 -7.44 -4.21
CA VAL A 125 13.28 -8.75 -3.75
C VAL A 125 12.21 -9.48 -2.94
N SER A 126 11.47 -8.78 -2.07
CA SER A 126 10.39 -9.39 -1.29
C SER A 126 9.16 -9.77 -2.12
N SER A 127 8.90 -9.05 -3.22
CA SER A 127 7.75 -9.30 -4.10
C SER A 127 7.97 -10.49 -5.05
N LEU A 128 9.22 -10.73 -5.45
CA LEU A 128 9.59 -11.81 -6.37
C LEU A 128 9.05 -13.20 -5.95
N PRO A 129 9.22 -13.67 -4.69
CA PRO A 129 8.69 -14.98 -4.27
C PRO A 129 7.15 -15.02 -4.17
N MET A 130 6.46 -13.88 -4.08
CA MET A 130 4.99 -13.83 -3.99
C MET A 130 4.31 -14.04 -5.34
N ILE A 131 4.98 -13.75 -6.46
CA ILE A 131 4.43 -13.91 -7.82
C ILE A 131 3.89 -15.34 -8.08
N PRO A 132 4.66 -16.42 -7.89
CA PRO A 132 4.15 -17.77 -8.14
C PRO A 132 3.00 -18.15 -7.18
N ILE A 133 3.03 -17.67 -5.94
CA ILE A 133 1.96 -17.90 -4.94
C ILE A 133 0.65 -17.27 -5.42
N LEU A 134 0.69 -16.04 -5.94
CA LEU A 134 -0.49 -15.36 -6.50
C LEU A 134 -1.06 -16.10 -7.71
N ILE A 135 -0.20 -16.64 -8.59
CA ILE A 135 -0.65 -17.45 -9.73
C ILE A 135 -1.38 -18.71 -9.25
N LEU A 136 -0.83 -19.40 -8.24
CA LEU A 136 -1.47 -20.58 -7.64
C LEU A 136 -2.81 -20.23 -7.00
N LEU A 137 -2.91 -19.09 -6.31
CA LEU A 137 -4.16 -18.60 -5.73
C LEU A 137 -5.21 -18.30 -6.81
N CYS A 138 -4.83 -17.68 -7.94
CA CYS A 138 -5.74 -17.46 -9.06
C CYS A 138 -6.27 -18.78 -9.64
N ILE A 139 -5.41 -19.79 -9.79
CA ILE A 139 -5.82 -21.12 -10.25
C ILE A 139 -6.76 -21.79 -9.23
N SER A 140 -6.44 -21.68 -7.94
CA SER A 140 -7.27 -22.23 -6.86
C SER A 140 -8.65 -21.59 -6.83
N ILE A 141 -8.73 -20.25 -6.91
CA ILE A 141 -10.00 -19.51 -6.94
C ILE A 141 -10.82 -19.92 -8.16
N ARG A 142 -10.18 -20.06 -9.33
CA ARG A 142 -10.88 -20.51 -10.55
C ARG A 142 -11.49 -21.91 -10.35
N LYS A 143 -10.73 -22.86 -9.81
CA LYS A 143 -11.23 -24.22 -9.52
C LYS A 143 -12.39 -24.19 -8.51
N TRP A 144 -12.22 -23.42 -7.44
CA TRP A 144 -13.24 -23.29 -6.40
C TRP A 144 -14.53 -22.66 -6.93
N LEU A 145 -14.40 -21.66 -7.81
CA LEU A 145 -15.54 -21.05 -8.50
C LEU A 145 -16.23 -22.02 -9.47
N GLU A 146 -15.48 -22.85 -10.19
CA GLU A 146 -16.06 -23.87 -11.07
C GLU A 146 -16.83 -24.96 -10.29
N GLU A 147 -16.33 -25.35 -9.12
CA GLU A 147 -17.01 -26.27 -8.20
C GLU A 147 -18.27 -25.64 -7.59
N ASP A 148 -18.18 -24.38 -7.13
CA ASP A 148 -19.31 -23.68 -6.50
C ASP A 148 -20.45 -23.43 -7.51
N PHE A 149 -20.15 -23.10 -8.77
CA PHE A 149 -21.16 -22.89 -9.82
C PHE A 149 -21.57 -24.16 -10.58
N ALA A 150 -21.06 -25.35 -10.21
CA ALA A 150 -21.39 -26.61 -10.88
C ALA A 150 -22.90 -26.93 -10.86
N HIS A 151 -23.60 -26.55 -9.78
CA HIS A 151 -25.05 -26.73 -9.64
C HIS A 151 -25.89 -25.86 -10.60
N LEU A 152 -25.35 -24.74 -11.10
CA LEU A 152 -26.01 -23.87 -12.09
C LEU A 152 -25.83 -24.37 -13.53
N ASN A 153 -24.75 -25.10 -13.81
CA ASN A 153 -24.52 -25.75 -15.11
C ASN A 153 -25.43 -26.98 -15.31
N LEU A 154 -25.70 -27.75 -14.25
CA LEU A 154 -26.64 -28.87 -14.27
C LEU A 154 -28.07 -28.44 -14.64
N ASN A 155 -28.50 -27.26 -14.17
CA ASN A 155 -29.86 -26.77 -14.44
C ASN A 155 -30.04 -26.30 -15.90
N LYS A 156 -28.97 -25.85 -16.57
CA LYS A 156 -28.99 -25.51 -18.01
C LYS A 156 -29.10 -26.74 -18.91
N GLU A 157 -28.48 -27.85 -18.52
CA GLU A 157 -28.55 -29.13 -19.25
C GLU A 157 -29.97 -29.75 -19.13
N ILE A 158 -30.56 -29.73 -17.93
CA ILE A 158 -31.91 -30.28 -17.69
C ILE A 158 -33.00 -29.48 -18.45
N VAL A 159 -32.85 -28.16 -18.57
CA VAL A 159 -33.79 -27.31 -19.33
C VAL A 159 -33.64 -27.45 -20.85
N LYS A 160 -32.45 -27.80 -21.37
CA LYS A 160 -32.25 -28.08 -22.80
C LYS A 160 -32.78 -29.45 -23.26
N THR A 161 -33.01 -30.36 -22.33
CA THR A 161 -33.42 -31.75 -22.61
C THR A 161 -34.94 -31.97 -22.47
N LYS A 162 -35.71 -30.93 -22.17
CA LYS A 162 -37.18 -30.90 -22.23
C LYS A 162 -37.65 -30.07 -23.42
#